data_AF-A0A3E0K863-F1
#
_entry.id   AF-A0A3E0K863-F1
#
_cell.length_a   1.000
_cell.length_b   1.000
_cell.length_c   1.000
_cell.angle_alpha   90.00
_cell.angle_beta   90.00
_cell.angle_gamma   90.00
#
_symmetry.space_group_name_H-M   'P 1'
#
loop_
_entity.id
_entity.type
_entity.pdbx_description
1 polymer ?
#
loop_
_entity_poly.entity_id
_entity_poly.type
_entity_poly.pdbx_seq_one_letter_code
_entity_poly.pdbx_strand_id
1 'polypeptide(L)'
;MMITVTCLWPKKRLFAILPDDRLGTLKSFFERMPPSVKKRIRAVCIDLKDSWRKLLQRVLPGVVVVADHFHVLKDANRRVDEARLVEQSVSGHRIPRWPLVKNEEDLTERQANQLAAIRKHFRSVAHFHWVKEQLRDIYRASSRQEAKAILERVLLETEGASDAALVQWGRTLRRWKEEILAYHDWRVTNGYTEGVHMKIKMLKRISFGFRIRDVYVRKVLSAFIPCGLAGRLITLLDFEPDTS
;
A
#
# COMPACT_ATOMS: atom_id res chain seq x y z
N MET A 1 -3.14 -11.20 10.53
CA MET A 1 -2.09 -11.14 9.48
C MET A 1 -0.82 -10.56 10.10
N MET A 2 0.39 -11.08 9.85
CA MET A 2 1.61 -10.45 10.39
C MET A 2 1.89 -9.11 9.71
N ILE A 3 2.40 -8.11 10.46
CA ILE A 3 2.82 -6.82 9.89
C ILE A 3 4.34 -6.80 9.77
N THR A 4 4.84 -6.32 8.64
CA THR A 4 6.25 -5.97 8.44
C THR A 4 6.41 -4.46 8.61
N VAL A 5 7.29 -4.03 9.51
CA VAL A 5 7.70 -2.63 9.64
C VAL A 5 9.07 -2.48 9.01
N THR A 6 9.20 -1.60 8.03
CA THR A 6 10.47 -1.31 7.37
C THR A 6 10.90 0.13 7.64
N CYS A 7 12.21 0.34 7.66
CA CYS A 7 12.80 1.68 7.69
C CYS A 7 13.38 1.95 6.30
N LEU A 8 13.03 3.09 5.72
CA LEU A 8 13.38 3.42 4.33
C LEU A 8 14.54 4.41 4.22
N TRP A 9 14.73 5.25 5.25
CA TRP A 9 15.79 6.25 5.32
C TRP A 9 16.44 6.26 6.71
N PRO A 10 17.78 6.42 6.82
CA PRO A 10 18.76 6.64 5.74
C PRO A 10 19.13 5.37 4.95
N LYS A 11 18.83 4.19 5.49
CA LYS A 11 19.12 2.91 4.83
C LYS A 11 17.90 2.01 4.89
N LYS A 12 17.51 1.46 3.73
CA LYS A 12 16.42 0.49 3.62
C LYS A 12 16.75 -0.77 4.41
N ARG A 13 15.90 -1.11 5.40
CA ARG A 13 16.04 -2.33 6.21
C ARG A 13 14.71 -2.80 6.77
N LEU A 14 14.59 -4.10 6.97
CA LEU A 14 13.55 -4.67 7.82
C LEU A 14 13.80 -4.20 9.26
N PHE A 15 12.80 -3.55 9.87
CA PHE A 15 12.90 -3.00 11.22
C PHE A 15 12.24 -3.91 12.25
N ALA A 16 11.04 -4.41 11.98
CA ALA A 16 10.34 -5.33 12.86
C ALA A 16 9.34 -6.21 12.10
N ILE A 17 9.01 -7.37 12.68
CA ILE A 17 7.89 -8.22 12.26
C ILE A 17 6.95 -8.37 13.46
N LEU A 18 5.75 -7.82 13.34
CA LEU A 18 4.74 -7.86 14.39
C LEU A 18 3.89 -9.14 14.25
N PRO A 19 3.45 -9.73 15.39
CA PRO A 19 2.70 -10.99 15.40
C PRO A 19 1.41 -10.95 14.58
N ASP A 20 0.77 -9.79 14.56
CA ASP A 20 -0.56 -9.62 14.00
C ASP A 20 -0.80 -8.14 13.64
N ASP A 21 -1.93 -7.89 12.98
CA ASP A 21 -2.30 -6.58 12.48
C ASP A 21 -3.29 -5.83 13.38
N ARG A 22 -3.40 -6.27 14.64
CA ARG A 22 -4.27 -5.64 15.64
C ARG A 22 -3.71 -4.28 16.06
N LEU A 23 -4.62 -3.35 16.33
CA LEU A 23 -4.26 -1.99 16.77
C LEU A 23 -3.47 -2.00 18.08
N GLY A 24 -3.81 -2.89 19.02
CA GLY A 24 -3.09 -3.00 20.30
C GLY A 24 -1.62 -3.39 20.12
N THR A 25 -1.33 -4.28 19.18
CA THR A 25 0.03 -4.69 18.82
C THR A 25 0.82 -3.53 18.23
N LEU A 26 0.23 -2.82 17.27
CA LEU A 26 0.86 -1.67 16.62
C LEU A 26 1.07 -0.51 17.61
N LYS A 27 0.09 -0.25 18.47
CA LYS A 27 0.17 0.76 19.54
C LYS A 27 1.32 0.44 20.49
N SER A 28 1.35 -0.79 21.02
CA SER A 28 2.40 -1.24 21.94
C SER A 28 3.79 -1.16 21.32
N PHE A 29 3.91 -1.49 20.04
CA PHE A 29 5.16 -1.39 19.30
C PHE A 29 5.69 0.05 19.27
N PHE A 30 4.84 1.02 18.92
CA PHE A 30 5.25 2.41 18.96
C PHE A 30 5.47 2.88 20.39
N GLU A 31 4.61 2.58 21.35
CA GLU A 31 4.79 3.01 22.75
C GLU A 31 6.13 2.60 23.34
N ARG A 32 6.57 1.35 23.11
CA ARG A 32 7.87 0.81 23.55
C ARG A 32 9.07 1.39 22.81
N MET A 33 8.87 2.08 21.69
CA MET A 33 9.96 2.68 20.93
C MET A 33 10.58 3.85 21.71
N PRO A 34 11.92 3.90 21.85
CA PRO A 34 12.58 4.99 22.57
C PRO A 34 12.18 6.36 22.03
N PRO A 35 11.96 7.37 22.89
CA PRO A 35 11.59 8.72 22.45
C PRO A 35 12.57 9.32 21.44
N SER A 36 13.87 9.03 21.59
CA SER A 36 14.93 9.44 20.66
C SER A 36 14.74 8.89 19.24
N VAL A 37 14.21 7.67 19.12
CA VAL A 37 13.92 7.04 17.82
C VAL A 37 12.62 7.60 17.25
N LYS A 38 11.56 7.76 18.08
CA LYS A 38 10.29 8.35 17.64
C LYS A 38 10.46 9.73 17.02
N LYS A 39 11.27 10.59 17.66
CA LYS A 39 11.58 11.95 17.18
C LYS A 39 12.27 11.98 15.82
N ARG A 40 12.85 10.86 15.36
CA ARG A 40 13.49 10.74 14.05
C ARG A 40 12.51 10.30 12.96
N ILE A 41 11.32 9.82 13.31
CA ILE A 41 10.29 9.47 12.34
C ILE A 41 9.73 10.78 11.79
N ARG A 42 9.73 10.91 10.47
CA ARG A 42 9.26 12.10 9.75
C ARG A 42 7.99 11.81 8.96
N ALA A 43 7.95 10.65 8.31
CA ALA A 43 6.78 10.15 7.61
C ALA A 43 6.61 8.64 7.79
N VAL A 44 5.37 8.15 7.70
CA VAL A 44 5.02 6.73 7.70
C VAL A 44 4.08 6.46 6.53
N CYS A 45 4.46 5.52 5.67
CA CYS A 45 3.63 5.07 4.55
C CYS A 45 2.79 3.86 4.99
N ILE A 46 1.48 3.90 4.75
CA ILE A 46 0.54 2.83 5.08
C ILE A 46 -0.45 2.59 3.94
N ASP A 47 -1.00 1.39 3.91
CA ASP A 47 -2.18 1.08 3.09
C ASP A 47 -3.39 1.92 3.56
N LEU A 48 -4.46 1.93 2.77
CA LEU A 48 -5.72 2.64 3.07
C LEU A 48 -6.52 2.04 4.25
N LYS A 49 -5.90 1.94 5.43
CA LYS A 49 -6.46 1.41 6.66
C LYS A 49 -6.67 2.52 7.68
N ASP A 50 -7.91 3.02 7.76
CA ASP A 50 -8.25 4.22 8.54
C ASP A 50 -7.95 4.06 10.04
N SER A 51 -8.10 2.84 10.55
CA SER A 51 -7.77 2.52 11.93
C SER A 51 -6.28 2.68 12.25
N TRP A 52 -5.39 2.37 11.29
CA TRP A 52 -3.95 2.59 11.44
C TRP A 52 -3.61 4.07 11.34
N ARG A 53 -4.21 4.78 10.38
CA ARG A 53 -4.06 6.23 10.23
C ARG A 53 -4.40 6.96 11.54
N LYS A 54 -5.58 6.71 12.09
CA LYS A 54 -6.04 7.29 13.36
C LYS A 54 -5.14 6.92 14.53
N LEU A 55 -4.62 5.69 14.56
CA LEU A 55 -3.68 5.27 15.59
C LEU A 55 -2.36 6.05 15.49
N LEU A 56 -1.76 6.11 14.29
CA LEU A 56 -0.50 6.80 14.04
C LEU A 56 -0.57 8.28 14.39
N GLN A 57 -1.66 8.96 14.05
CA GLN A 57 -1.90 10.36 14.43
C GLN A 57 -1.89 10.57 15.95
N ARG A 58 -2.29 9.56 16.74
CA ARG A 58 -2.27 9.61 18.21
C ARG A 58 -0.90 9.25 18.80
N VAL A 59 -0.26 8.20 18.30
CA VAL A 59 1.00 7.68 18.89
C VAL A 59 2.26 8.37 18.36
N LEU A 60 2.16 9.03 17.20
CA LEU A 60 3.22 9.78 16.54
C LEU A 60 2.69 11.16 16.10
N PRO A 61 2.33 12.04 17.05
CA PRO A 61 1.84 13.37 16.70
C PRO A 61 2.90 14.15 15.91
N GLY A 62 2.48 14.84 14.85
CA GLY A 62 3.36 15.61 13.96
C GLY A 62 4.09 14.79 12.89
N VAL A 63 3.96 13.46 12.88
CA VAL A 63 4.49 12.62 11.79
C VAL A 63 3.50 12.60 10.62
N VAL A 64 4.01 12.79 9.41
CA VAL A 64 3.18 12.76 8.21
C VAL A 64 2.81 11.31 7.87
N VAL A 65 1.52 11.06 7.67
CA VAL A 65 1.04 9.77 7.15
C VAL A 65 0.93 9.90 5.63
N VAL A 66 1.50 8.95 4.90
CA VAL A 66 1.45 8.87 3.45
C VAL A 66 0.60 7.65 3.06
N ALA A 67 -0.38 7.84 2.20
CA ALA A 67 -1.14 6.74 1.63
C ALA A 67 -0.28 6.04 0.57
N ASP A 68 -0.12 4.72 0.67
CA ASP A 68 0.62 3.95 -0.31
C ASP A 68 -0.09 3.98 -1.67
N HIS A 69 0.55 4.59 -2.67
CA HIS A 69 -0.05 4.82 -3.98
C HIS A 69 -0.43 3.52 -4.69
N PHE A 70 0.34 2.44 -4.50
CA PHE A 70 0.03 1.15 -5.10
C PHE A 70 -1.29 0.60 -4.55
N HIS A 71 -1.51 0.69 -3.24
CA HIS A 71 -2.77 0.29 -2.63
C HIS A 71 -3.94 1.20 -3.03
N VAL A 72 -3.70 2.49 -3.25
CA VAL A 72 -4.72 3.42 -3.79
C VAL A 72 -5.14 3.01 -5.20
N LEU A 73 -4.19 2.76 -6.11
CA LEU A 73 -4.48 2.33 -7.48
C LEU A 73 -5.04 0.90 -7.56
N LYS A 74 -4.63 0.02 -6.63
CA LYS A 74 -5.21 -1.32 -6.49
C LYS A 74 -6.66 -1.27 -6.03
N ASP A 75 -6.99 -0.40 -5.07
CA ASP A 75 -8.38 -0.16 -4.65
C ASP A 75 -9.21 0.41 -5.81
N ALA A 76 -8.65 1.35 -6.58
CA ALA A 76 -9.29 1.89 -7.77
C ALA A 76 -9.66 0.80 -8.78
N ASN A 77 -8.69 -0.06 -9.14
CA ASN A 77 -8.93 -1.19 -10.04
C ASN A 77 -10.01 -2.15 -9.53
N ARG A 78 -10.01 -2.44 -8.22
CA ARG A 78 -11.04 -3.27 -7.58
C ARG A 78 -12.43 -2.64 -7.75
N ARG A 79 -12.57 -1.34 -7.51
CA ARG A 79 -13.85 -0.63 -7.62
C ARG A 79 -14.36 -0.54 -9.06
N VAL A 80 -13.48 -0.37 -10.04
CA VAL A 80 -13.87 -0.46 -11.46
C VAL A 80 -14.39 -1.85 -11.80
N ASP A 81 -13.73 -2.90 -11.30
CA ASP A 81 -14.16 -4.29 -11.53
C ASP A 81 -15.49 -4.60 -10.82
N GLU A 82 -15.73 -4.05 -9.63
CA GLU A 82 -17.01 -4.15 -8.91
C GLU A 82 -18.14 -3.47 -9.69
N ALA A 83 -17.93 -2.23 -10.14
CA ALA A 83 -18.91 -1.52 -10.96
C ALA A 83 -19.20 -2.28 -12.26
N ARG A 84 -18.16 -2.84 -12.90
CA ARG A 84 -18.29 -3.70 -14.06
C ARG A 84 -19.19 -4.91 -13.78
N LEU A 85 -18.95 -5.63 -12.67
CA LEU A 85 -19.73 -6.81 -12.32
C LEU A 85 -21.21 -6.48 -12.05
N VAL A 86 -21.48 -5.36 -11.37
CA VAL A 86 -22.86 -4.88 -11.14
C VAL A 86 -23.54 -4.55 -12.46
N GLU A 87 -22.88 -3.81 -13.35
CA GLU A 87 -23.44 -3.46 -14.66
C GLU A 87 -23.71 -4.71 -15.51
N GLN A 88 -22.82 -5.72 -15.45
CA GLN A 88 -23.05 -7.00 -16.13
C GLN A 88 -24.28 -7.73 -15.59
N SER A 89 -24.50 -7.74 -14.26
CA SER A 89 -25.65 -8.44 -13.69
C SER A 89 -26.97 -7.74 -14.00
N VAL A 90 -26.96 -6.41 -14.17
CA VAL A 90 -28.16 -5.63 -14.53
C VAL A 90 -28.43 -5.68 -16.03
N SER A 91 -27.43 -5.44 -16.87
CA SER A 91 -27.60 -5.34 -18.33
C SER A 91 -27.66 -6.69 -19.05
N GLY A 92 -27.18 -7.77 -18.42
CA GLY A 92 -26.98 -9.08 -19.06
C GLY A 92 -25.85 -9.11 -20.09
N HIS A 93 -25.19 -7.98 -20.36
CA HIS A 93 -24.13 -7.88 -21.36
C HIS A 93 -22.78 -8.25 -20.76
N ARG A 94 -21.95 -8.96 -21.54
CA ARG A 94 -20.60 -9.29 -21.11
C ARG A 94 -19.68 -8.06 -21.27
N ILE A 95 -19.16 -7.53 -20.16
CA ILE A 95 -18.22 -6.40 -20.17
C ILE A 95 -16.81 -6.94 -19.91
N PRO A 96 -15.86 -6.81 -20.87
CA PRO A 96 -14.51 -7.31 -20.68
C PRO A 96 -13.75 -6.50 -19.63
N ARG A 97 -13.08 -7.21 -18.71
CA ARG A 97 -12.34 -6.61 -17.58
C ARG A 97 -11.06 -5.91 -18.01
N TRP A 98 -10.28 -6.54 -18.91
CA TRP A 98 -8.91 -6.11 -19.20
C TRP A 98 -8.79 -4.69 -19.76
N PRO A 99 -9.66 -4.24 -20.70
CA PRO A 99 -9.64 -2.85 -21.16
C PRO A 99 -9.82 -1.81 -20.06
N LEU A 100 -10.48 -2.20 -18.94
CA LEU A 100 -10.79 -1.29 -17.85
C LEU A 100 -9.70 -1.22 -16.78
N VAL A 101 -8.98 -2.32 -16.54
CA VAL A 101 -7.98 -2.40 -15.45
C VAL A 101 -6.55 -2.16 -15.92
N LYS A 102 -6.26 -2.42 -17.20
CA LYS A 102 -4.97 -2.05 -17.78
C LYS A 102 -4.82 -0.53 -17.82
N ASN A 103 -3.58 -0.11 -17.96
CA ASN A 103 -3.24 1.28 -18.22
C ASN A 103 -3.67 1.62 -19.64
N GLU A 104 -4.21 2.82 -19.86
CA GLU A 104 -4.66 3.23 -21.20
C GLU A 104 -3.53 3.19 -22.22
N GLU A 105 -2.33 3.61 -21.83
CA GLU A 105 -1.15 3.58 -22.71
C GLU A 105 -0.65 2.16 -23.04
N ASP A 106 -1.09 1.14 -22.28
CA ASP A 106 -0.71 -0.27 -22.46
C ASP A 106 -1.82 -1.11 -23.15
N LEU A 107 -2.86 -0.46 -23.66
CA LEU A 107 -3.95 -1.12 -24.37
C LEU A 107 -3.53 -1.48 -25.79
N THR A 108 -3.88 -2.69 -26.22
CA THR A 108 -3.86 -3.01 -27.65
C THR A 108 -4.99 -2.26 -28.36
N GLU A 109 -4.89 -2.08 -29.67
CA GLU A 109 -5.94 -1.43 -30.47
C GLU A 109 -7.33 -2.08 -30.25
N ARG A 110 -7.37 -3.41 -30.20
CA ARG A 110 -8.59 -4.15 -29.85
C ARG A 110 -9.14 -3.77 -28.48
N GLN A 111 -8.27 -3.63 -27.48
CA GLN A 111 -8.66 -3.26 -26.12
C GLN A 111 -9.11 -1.80 -26.04
N ALA A 112 -8.46 -0.89 -26.77
CA ALA A 112 -8.87 0.50 -26.87
C ALA A 112 -10.27 0.64 -27.49
N ASN A 113 -10.55 -0.09 -28.59
CA ASN A 113 -11.87 -0.13 -29.21
C ASN A 113 -12.95 -0.68 -28.25
N GLN A 114 -12.60 -1.72 -27.47
CA GLN A 114 -13.49 -2.23 -26.42
C GLN A 114 -13.75 -1.19 -25.32
N LEU A 115 -12.71 -0.49 -24.85
CA LEU A 115 -12.86 0.56 -23.84
C LEU A 115 -13.76 1.70 -24.35
N ALA A 116 -13.58 2.13 -25.59
CA ALA A 116 -14.42 3.15 -26.22
C ALA A 116 -15.90 2.73 -26.26
N ALA A 117 -16.18 1.48 -26.65
CA ALA A 117 -17.53 0.92 -26.63
C ALA A 117 -18.10 0.89 -25.20
N ILE A 118 -17.31 0.46 -24.21
CA ILE A 118 -17.75 0.44 -22.81
C ILE A 118 -18.12 1.85 -22.33
N ARG A 119 -17.28 2.84 -22.62
CA ARG A 119 -17.53 4.24 -22.26
C ARG A 119 -18.81 4.80 -22.85
N LYS A 120 -19.14 4.39 -24.08
CA LYS A 120 -20.35 4.83 -24.79
C LYS A 120 -21.61 4.22 -24.18
N HIS A 121 -21.58 2.94 -23.82
CA HIS A 121 -22.78 2.18 -23.45
C HIS A 121 -23.02 2.06 -21.95
N PHE A 122 -21.97 2.09 -21.12
CA PHE A 122 -22.05 1.83 -19.68
C PHE A 122 -21.52 3.03 -18.88
N ARG A 123 -22.39 4.04 -18.69
CA ARG A 123 -22.01 5.33 -18.07
C ARG A 123 -21.44 5.18 -16.66
N SER A 124 -22.01 4.32 -15.81
CA SER A 124 -21.48 4.11 -14.45
C SER A 124 -20.06 3.56 -14.51
N VAL A 125 -19.83 2.45 -15.22
CA VAL A 125 -18.51 1.83 -15.40
C VAL A 125 -17.50 2.83 -15.99
N ALA A 126 -17.92 3.64 -16.96
CA ALA A 126 -17.10 4.70 -17.55
C ALA A 126 -16.65 5.73 -16.50
N HIS A 127 -17.54 6.13 -15.59
CA HIS A 127 -17.24 7.09 -14.53
C HIS A 127 -16.25 6.51 -13.50
N PHE A 128 -16.44 5.25 -13.08
CA PHE A 128 -15.45 4.57 -12.23
C PHE A 128 -14.08 4.47 -12.90
N HIS A 129 -14.05 4.14 -14.20
CA HIS A 129 -12.82 4.10 -14.97
C HIS A 129 -12.15 5.48 -15.04
N TRP A 130 -12.92 6.54 -15.29
CA TRP A 130 -12.39 7.90 -15.33
C TRP A 130 -11.73 8.27 -13.99
N VAL A 131 -12.39 8.00 -12.85
CA VAL A 131 -11.81 8.25 -11.52
C VAL A 131 -10.49 7.47 -11.34
N LYS A 132 -10.43 6.20 -11.76
CA LYS A 132 -9.19 5.40 -11.73
C LYS A 132 -8.06 6.11 -12.51
N GLU A 133 -8.32 6.62 -13.70
CA GLU A 133 -7.29 7.28 -14.51
C GLU A 133 -6.85 8.61 -13.90
N GLN A 134 -7.79 9.42 -13.41
CA GLN A 134 -7.44 10.64 -12.68
C GLN A 134 -6.57 10.35 -11.45
N LEU A 135 -6.80 9.24 -10.74
CA LEU A 135 -5.93 8.84 -9.63
C LEU A 135 -4.51 8.50 -10.10
N ARG A 136 -4.33 7.96 -11.30
CA ARG A 136 -2.99 7.77 -11.88
C ARG A 136 -2.34 9.11 -12.18
N ASP A 137 -3.11 10.05 -12.75
CA ASP A 137 -2.63 11.38 -13.09
C ASP A 137 -2.20 12.17 -11.84
N ILE A 138 -2.90 12.01 -10.71
CA ILE A 138 -2.48 12.54 -9.41
C ILE A 138 -1.05 12.10 -9.06
N TYR A 139 -0.68 10.83 -9.31
CA TYR A 139 0.66 10.32 -9.00
C TYR A 139 1.69 10.61 -10.10
N ARG A 140 1.25 10.92 -11.32
CA ARG A 140 2.10 11.38 -12.44
C ARG A 140 2.39 12.88 -12.41
N ALA A 141 1.53 13.65 -11.74
CA ALA A 141 1.67 15.09 -11.59
C ALA A 141 3.07 15.48 -11.09
N SER A 142 3.58 16.60 -11.59
CA SER A 142 4.93 17.06 -11.26
C SER A 142 5.00 17.76 -9.91
N SER A 143 3.86 18.21 -9.38
CA SER A 143 3.77 18.96 -8.14
C SER A 143 2.56 18.58 -7.29
N ARG A 144 2.64 18.86 -5.98
CA ARG A 144 1.52 18.70 -5.05
C ARG A 144 0.32 19.58 -5.44
N GLN A 145 0.57 20.77 -5.99
CA GLN A 145 -0.47 21.71 -6.41
C GLN A 145 -1.28 21.15 -7.59
N GLU A 146 -0.59 20.61 -8.60
CA GLU A 146 -1.21 19.97 -9.75
C GLU A 146 -2.00 18.72 -9.33
N ALA A 147 -1.40 17.87 -8.51
CA ALA A 147 -2.05 16.69 -7.94
C ALA A 147 -3.32 17.05 -7.14
N LYS A 148 -3.27 18.14 -6.36
CA LYS A 148 -4.42 18.66 -5.62
C LYS A 148 -5.52 19.12 -6.58
N ALA A 149 -5.19 19.87 -7.63
CA ALA A 149 -6.19 20.33 -8.60
C ALA A 149 -6.92 19.15 -9.29
N ILE A 150 -6.20 18.08 -9.63
CA ILE A 150 -6.79 16.85 -10.17
C ILE A 150 -7.70 16.18 -9.14
N LEU A 151 -7.24 16.04 -7.89
CA LEU A 151 -8.02 15.42 -6.83
C LEU A 151 -9.31 16.19 -6.52
N GLU A 152 -9.26 17.52 -6.42
CA GLU A 152 -10.45 18.33 -6.16
C GLU A 152 -11.50 18.17 -7.26
N ARG A 153 -11.07 18.08 -8.52
CA ARG A 153 -11.96 17.77 -9.65
C ARG A 153 -12.62 16.42 -9.48
N VAL A 154 -11.84 15.38 -9.14
CA VAL A 154 -12.39 14.04 -8.86
C VAL A 154 -13.41 14.09 -7.72
N LEU A 155 -13.13 14.84 -6.65
CA LEU A 155 -14.02 14.95 -5.51
C LEU A 155 -15.34 15.67 -5.86
N LEU A 156 -15.30 16.67 -6.74
CA LEU A 156 -16.49 17.36 -7.23
C LEU A 156 -17.35 16.43 -8.10
N GLU A 157 -16.73 15.77 -9.08
CA GLU A 157 -17.43 14.86 -10.01
C GLU A 157 -18.07 13.66 -9.27
N THR A 158 -17.35 13.08 -8.31
CA THR A 158 -17.86 11.94 -7.53
C THR A 158 -18.96 12.34 -6.54
N GLU A 159 -19.03 13.60 -6.11
CA GLU A 159 -20.09 14.09 -5.22
C GLU A 159 -21.40 14.33 -5.97
N GLY A 160 -21.33 14.78 -7.22
CA GLY A 160 -22.48 14.96 -8.11
C GLY A 160 -22.94 13.68 -8.81
N ALA A 161 -22.27 12.55 -8.59
CA ALA A 161 -22.58 11.29 -9.26
C ALA A 161 -23.92 10.68 -8.78
N SER A 162 -24.68 10.11 -9.72
CA SER A 162 -25.92 9.38 -9.40
C SER A 162 -25.66 8.00 -8.77
N ASP A 163 -24.46 7.44 -8.98
CA ASP A 163 -24.09 6.12 -8.45
C ASP A 163 -23.60 6.23 -6.99
N ALA A 164 -24.35 5.61 -6.08
CA ALA A 164 -24.07 5.67 -4.64
C ALA A 164 -22.71 5.07 -4.26
N ALA A 165 -22.25 4.02 -4.96
CA ALA A 165 -20.95 3.41 -4.71
C ALA A 165 -19.81 4.35 -5.14
N LEU A 166 -20.03 5.13 -6.21
CA LEU A 166 -19.10 6.15 -6.65
C LEU A 166 -19.03 7.34 -5.69
N VAL A 167 -20.18 7.82 -5.19
CA VAL A 167 -20.24 8.85 -4.14
C VAL A 167 -19.48 8.38 -2.90
N GLN A 168 -19.66 7.12 -2.49
CA GLN A 168 -18.95 6.55 -1.36
C GLN A 168 -17.43 6.43 -1.60
N TRP A 169 -17.02 6.21 -2.85
CA TRP A 169 -15.61 6.26 -3.23
C TRP A 169 -15.06 7.68 -3.10
N GLY A 170 -15.75 8.68 -3.64
CA GLY A 170 -15.40 10.10 -3.49
C GLY A 170 -15.22 10.51 -2.03
N ARG A 171 -16.16 10.11 -1.15
CA ARG A 171 -16.05 10.31 0.31
C ARG A 171 -14.81 9.65 0.91
N THR A 172 -14.43 8.48 0.41
CA THR A 172 -13.21 7.79 0.86
C THR A 172 -11.96 8.55 0.42
N LEU A 173 -11.88 8.99 -0.83
CA LEU A 173 -10.78 9.80 -1.34
C LEU A 173 -10.66 11.12 -0.58
N ARG A 174 -11.80 11.79 -0.30
CA ARG A 174 -11.85 13.02 0.49
C ARG A 174 -11.29 12.82 1.88
N ARG A 175 -11.63 11.71 2.54
CA ARG A 175 -11.07 11.38 3.85
C ARG A 175 -9.56 11.24 3.80
N TRP A 176 -9.00 10.61 2.76
CA TRP A 176 -7.58 10.33 2.60
C TRP A 176 -6.79 11.40 1.82
N LYS A 177 -7.42 12.55 1.55
CA LYS A 177 -6.89 13.59 0.67
C LYS A 177 -5.47 14.02 1.04
N GLU A 178 -5.24 14.35 2.31
CA GLU A 178 -3.94 14.83 2.75
C GLU A 178 -2.87 13.73 2.68
N GLU A 179 -3.21 12.49 3.01
CA GLU A 179 -2.29 11.36 2.94
C GLU A 179 -1.95 10.96 1.49
N ILE A 180 -2.90 11.10 0.56
CA ILE A 180 -2.67 10.89 -0.88
C ILE A 180 -1.71 11.96 -1.41
N LEU A 181 -1.96 13.23 -1.10
CA LEU A 181 -1.13 14.35 -1.55
C LEU A 181 0.26 14.36 -0.91
N ALA A 182 0.40 13.83 0.31
CA ALA A 182 1.69 13.71 1.00
C ALA A 182 2.73 12.88 0.23
N TYR A 183 2.30 12.05 -0.73
CA TYR A 183 3.22 11.35 -1.63
C TYR A 183 4.16 12.33 -2.37
N HIS A 184 3.68 13.51 -2.76
CA HIS A 184 4.46 14.48 -3.54
C HIS A 184 5.59 15.13 -2.76
N ASP A 185 5.43 15.28 -1.45
CA ASP A 185 6.46 15.88 -0.58
C ASP A 185 7.47 14.84 -0.10
N TRP A 186 7.02 13.61 0.19
CA TRP A 186 7.83 12.60 0.86
C TRP A 186 8.34 11.49 -0.06
N ARG A 187 7.60 11.17 -1.14
CA ARG A 187 7.87 10.07 -2.08
C ARG A 187 8.17 8.72 -1.42
N VAL A 188 7.60 8.50 -0.23
CA VAL A 188 7.74 7.25 0.52
C VAL A 188 6.70 6.24 0.02
N THR A 189 7.15 5.04 -0.31
CA THR A 189 6.29 3.96 -0.84
C THR A 189 6.49 2.67 -0.06
N ASN A 190 5.50 1.79 -0.10
CA ASN A 190 5.58 0.48 0.54
C ASN A 190 6.37 -0.54 -0.32
N GLY A 191 6.96 -0.13 -1.45
CA GLY A 191 7.60 -1.04 -2.42
C GLY A 191 8.77 -1.86 -1.85
N TYR A 192 9.56 -1.28 -0.92
CA TYR A 192 10.60 -2.05 -0.24
C TYR A 192 9.99 -3.11 0.70
N THR A 193 8.91 -2.79 1.40
CA THR A 193 8.18 -3.74 2.24
C THR A 193 7.58 -4.88 1.40
N GLU A 194 7.08 -4.59 0.19
CA GLU A 194 6.63 -5.62 -0.75
C GLU A 194 7.78 -6.54 -1.19
N GLY A 195 8.97 -5.99 -1.46
CA GLY A 195 10.17 -6.78 -1.71
C GLY A 195 10.55 -7.67 -0.52
N VAL A 196 10.43 -7.13 0.71
CA VAL A 196 10.60 -7.90 1.95
C VAL A 196 9.56 -9.03 2.04
N HIS A 197 8.28 -8.75 1.75
CA HIS A 197 7.22 -9.76 1.72
C HIS A 197 7.50 -10.86 0.70
N MET A 198 8.00 -10.53 -0.50
CA MET A 198 8.41 -11.52 -1.50
C MET A 198 9.53 -12.43 -0.96
N LYS A 199 10.57 -11.85 -0.36
CA LYS A 199 11.68 -12.63 0.22
C LYS A 199 11.20 -13.53 1.38
N ILE A 200 10.32 -13.01 2.25
CA ILE A 200 9.68 -13.81 3.32
C ILE A 200 8.87 -14.97 2.75
N LYS A 201 8.07 -14.73 1.71
CA LYS A 201 7.29 -15.78 1.03
C LYS A 201 8.20 -16.86 0.44
N MET A 202 9.31 -16.46 -0.19
CA MET A 202 10.32 -17.38 -0.70
C MET A 202 10.94 -18.23 0.42
N LEU A 203 11.37 -17.60 1.53
CA LEU A 203 11.89 -18.29 2.70
C LEU A 203 10.91 -19.32 3.27
N LYS A 204 9.63 -18.97 3.31
CA LYS A 204 8.56 -19.88 3.75
C LYS A 204 8.43 -21.09 2.81
N ARG A 205 8.51 -20.89 1.49
CA ARG A 205 8.46 -21.98 0.50
C ARG A 205 9.63 -22.94 0.65
N ILE A 206 10.87 -22.42 0.71
CA ILE A 206 12.07 -23.27 0.84
C ILE A 206 12.20 -23.94 2.21
N SER A 207 11.50 -23.42 3.23
CA SER A 207 11.48 -24.02 4.57
C SER A 207 10.32 -25.00 4.76
N PHE A 208 9.50 -25.25 3.72
CA PHE A 208 8.30 -26.09 3.80
C PHE A 208 7.30 -25.65 4.88
N GLY A 209 7.23 -24.33 5.11
CA GLY A 209 6.42 -23.73 6.17
C GLY A 209 7.16 -23.59 7.50
N PHE A 210 6.46 -23.01 8.48
CA PHE A 210 6.98 -22.84 9.84
C PHE A 210 5.86 -23.16 10.82
N ARG A 211 6.12 -24.10 11.75
CA ARG A 211 5.18 -24.43 12.83
C ARG A 211 5.39 -23.52 14.04
N ILE A 212 6.64 -23.14 14.32
CA ILE A 212 7.02 -22.33 15.48
C ILE A 212 7.32 -20.90 15.02
N ARG A 213 6.64 -19.93 15.65
CA ARG A 213 6.76 -18.50 15.32
C ARG A 213 8.18 -17.97 15.52
N ASP A 214 8.84 -18.35 16.60
CA ASP A 214 10.16 -17.81 16.91
C ASP A 214 11.21 -18.28 15.89
N VAL A 215 11.10 -19.53 15.42
CA VAL A 215 11.93 -20.05 14.31
C VAL A 215 11.68 -19.25 13.03
N TYR A 216 10.42 -18.94 12.74
CA TYR A 216 10.07 -18.08 11.60
C TYR A 216 10.69 -16.69 11.72
N VAL A 217 10.50 -16.00 12.85
CA VAL A 217 11.03 -14.64 13.06
C VAL A 217 12.55 -14.63 12.97
N ARG A 218 13.23 -15.57 13.64
CA ARG A 218 14.69 -15.68 13.61
C ARG A 218 15.21 -15.90 12.19
N LYS A 219 14.66 -16.90 11.47
CA LYS A 219 15.11 -17.22 10.10
C LYS A 219 14.85 -16.07 9.12
N VAL A 220 13.72 -15.38 9.27
CA VAL A 220 13.44 -14.19 8.48
C VAL A 220 14.45 -13.09 8.80
N LEU A 221 14.65 -12.72 10.07
CA LEU A 221 15.59 -11.67 10.45
C LEU A 221 17.02 -11.98 9.97
N SER A 222 17.49 -13.22 10.13
CA SER A 222 18.81 -13.66 9.63
C SER A 222 18.98 -13.42 8.13
N ALA A 223 17.93 -13.58 7.33
CA ALA A 223 17.99 -13.35 5.89
C ALA A 223 18.14 -11.86 5.51
N PHE A 224 17.96 -10.92 6.44
CA PHE A 224 18.09 -9.47 6.20
C PHE A 224 19.29 -8.84 6.93
N ILE A 225 20.07 -9.63 7.69
CA ILE A 225 21.32 -9.17 8.30
C ILE A 225 22.45 -9.25 7.25
N PRO A 226 23.20 -8.15 7.01
CA PRO A 226 24.37 -8.19 6.13
C PRO A 226 25.39 -9.24 6.61
N CYS A 227 25.94 -10.06 5.71
CA CYS A 227 26.89 -11.13 6.05
C CYS A 227 28.10 -10.64 6.89
N GLY A 228 28.54 -9.39 6.71
CA GLY A 228 29.62 -8.79 7.52
C GLY A 228 29.31 -8.62 9.02
N LEU A 229 28.04 -8.63 9.42
CA LEU A 229 27.61 -8.69 10.83
C LEU A 229 27.38 -10.13 11.29
N ALA A 230 27.12 -11.08 10.38
CA ALA A 230 26.99 -12.49 10.71
C ALA A 230 28.35 -13.10 11.13
N GLY A 231 29.46 -12.64 10.54
CA GLY A 231 30.81 -13.06 10.96
C GLY A 231 31.16 -12.72 12.41
N ARG A 232 30.57 -11.65 12.99
CA ARG A 232 30.73 -11.29 14.42
C ARG A 232 29.83 -12.11 15.35
N LEU A 233 28.81 -12.78 14.81
CA LEU A 233 27.94 -13.70 15.57
C LEU A 233 28.51 -15.12 15.60
N ILE A 234 29.23 -15.53 14.54
CA ILE A 234 29.93 -16.82 14.49
C ILE A 234 31.13 -16.83 15.46
N THR A 235 31.87 -15.73 15.56
CA THR A 235 33.01 -15.60 16.49
C THR A 235 32.63 -15.52 17.98
N LEU A 236 31.34 -15.42 18.33
CA LEU A 236 30.86 -15.47 19.71
C LEU A 236 30.34 -16.85 20.13
N LEU A 237 30.28 -17.82 19.22
CA LEU A 237 29.87 -19.20 19.51
C LEU A 237 31.03 -20.22 19.46
N ASP A 238 32.22 -19.82 19.00
CA ASP A 238 33.39 -20.69 18.85
C ASP A 238 34.52 -20.40 19.87
N PHE A 239 34.22 -19.76 21.00
CA PHE A 239 35.18 -19.61 22.12
C PHE A 239 34.49 -19.79 23.47
N GLU A 240 34.08 -21.03 23.79
CA GLU A 240 34.33 -21.53 25.14
C GLU A 240 35.68 -22.26 25.09
N PRO A 241 36.74 -21.76 25.75
CA PRO A 241 37.91 -22.58 25.95
C PRO A 241 37.52 -23.66 26.97
N ASP A 242 37.58 -24.91 26.51
CA ASP A 242 37.60 -26.09 27.37
C ASP A 242 38.63 -25.82 28.49
N THR A 243 38.12 -25.57 29.69
CA THR A 243 38.95 -25.44 30.89
C THR A 243 38.41 -26.40 31.93
N SER A 244 39.31 -27.32 32.27
CA SER A 244 39.30 -28.44 33.23
C SER A 244 38.46 -29.67 32.88
#